data_AF-A0A7Y5LPD7-F1
#
_entry.id   AF-A0A7Y5LPD7-F1
#
_cell.length_a   1.000
_cell.length_b   1.000
_cell.length_c   1.000
_cell.angle_alpha   90.00
_cell.angle_beta   90.00
_cell.angle_gamma   90.00
#
_symmetry.space_group_name_H-M   'P 1'
#
loop_
_entity.id
_entity.type
_entity.pdbx_description
1 polymer ?
#
loop_
_entity_poly.entity_id
_entity_poly.type
_entity_poly.pdbx_seq_one_letter_code
_entity_poly.pdbx_strand_id
1 'polypeptide(L)'
;MVTRVEITRVFVTAIILVIPLRCSPVDTPDQSILDSHGVVSDTNDRAASIDDQMTDFGLGETPGRDTSANDVAVADVPTEDATEGVADVEPRRSLVVVYNRNVPESQNLAFRYASAENGRNIHPNYIVGLDVSSATEISREGYERDVRDALVAWFEADLTRRDTARYILLIKGIPHRILGENEFDLASTFASVDNELTLLWWRNQYPLAGRLWSGPSYQDYYARGGFYLAEDESFVPGAYPVVDASGASYTLDYLVGRLDAYTYDEAHMILDRALLVSGEVKQGHGPVRSNRGWVLLDSSPERHRLDTMVDPVYPWPIDSVKESGFERLSAAGIAVLQDIGPIRIRRDDPGEFPAESFESVLAYVSWGVNHVSGEYPSGSEYILKDLQLKYVPGAAFISYESFNGYNLDGADLSQRRGQGQIADFLRMGGTVAIGNAWEPFADAVGDERVILDRYVHHGDIWIEAAYKGLRFLSWQQIVIGDPFCRVQVPQRLGEGESR
;
A
#
# COMPACT_ATOMS: atom_id res chain seq x y z
N MET A 1 -1.60 -75.18 11.66
CA MET A 1 -2.58 -75.00 12.75
C MET A 1 -1.93 -74.08 13.77
N VAL A 2 -2.24 -72.78 13.70
CA VAL A 2 -3.27 -72.08 14.52
C VAL A 2 -2.69 -71.88 15.92
N THR A 3 -2.32 -70.65 16.29
CA THR A 3 -3.31 -69.75 16.92
C THR A 3 -3.05 -68.27 16.69
N ARG A 4 -4.12 -67.58 16.28
CA ARG A 4 -4.38 -66.13 16.43
C ARG A 4 -4.39 -65.74 17.90
N VAL A 5 -4.03 -64.49 18.21
CA VAL A 5 -4.48 -63.79 19.41
C VAL A 5 -5.23 -62.53 18.98
N GLU A 6 -6.52 -62.49 19.29
CA GLU A 6 -7.41 -61.33 19.18
C GLU A 6 -7.42 -60.53 20.49
N ILE A 7 -7.26 -59.22 20.32
CA ILE A 7 -7.94 -58.07 20.96
C ILE A 7 -8.62 -58.29 22.33
N THR A 8 -8.23 -57.48 23.31
CA THR A 8 -9.13 -57.01 24.38
C THR A 8 -8.88 -55.52 24.65
N ARG A 9 -9.94 -54.71 24.50
CA ARG A 9 -9.99 -53.28 24.85
C ARG A 9 -9.95 -53.12 26.39
N VAL A 10 -9.15 -52.18 26.89
CA VAL A 10 -9.24 -51.69 28.27
C VAL A 10 -9.57 -50.19 28.22
N PHE A 11 -10.74 -49.83 28.76
CA PHE A 11 -11.11 -48.47 29.11
C PHE A 11 -10.32 -48.03 30.34
N VAL A 12 -9.70 -46.85 30.29
CA VAL A 12 -9.20 -46.17 31.50
C VAL A 12 -9.83 -44.78 31.57
N THR A 13 -10.69 -44.63 32.56
CA THR A 13 -11.30 -43.40 33.05
C THR A 13 -10.25 -42.55 33.74
N ALA A 14 -10.03 -41.30 33.30
CA ALA A 14 -9.16 -40.35 34.00
C ALA A 14 -10.00 -39.50 34.98
N ILE A 15 -9.62 -39.57 36.25
CA ILE A 15 -10.18 -38.86 37.40
C ILE A 15 -9.51 -37.49 37.50
N ILE A 16 -10.30 -36.41 37.49
CA ILE A 16 -9.83 -35.04 37.74
C ILE A 16 -9.72 -34.85 39.26
N LEU A 17 -8.51 -34.60 39.75
CA LEU A 17 -8.23 -34.21 41.14
C LEU A 17 -8.02 -32.68 41.20
N VAL A 18 -8.90 -31.99 41.90
CA VAL A 18 -8.82 -30.54 42.19
C VAL A 18 -8.11 -30.35 43.53
N ILE A 19 -7.02 -29.58 43.54
CA ILE A 19 -6.40 -29.04 44.78
C ILE A 19 -6.38 -27.51 44.67
N PRO A 20 -6.85 -26.76 45.68
CA PRO A 20 -6.93 -25.30 45.63
C PRO A 20 -5.63 -24.65 46.13
N LEU A 21 -5.16 -23.61 45.43
CA LEU A 21 -4.17 -22.68 45.96
C LEU A 21 -4.80 -21.31 46.16
N ARG A 22 -4.68 -20.81 47.41
CA ARG A 22 -5.12 -19.49 47.88
C ARG A 22 -4.16 -18.41 47.38
N CYS A 23 -4.71 -17.31 46.89
CA CYS A 23 -4.04 -16.01 46.84
C CYS A 23 -4.97 -14.94 47.43
N SER A 24 -4.39 -14.08 48.28
CA SER A 24 -4.99 -12.85 48.84
C SER A 24 -4.37 -11.63 48.11
N PRO A 25 -4.96 -10.43 48.22
CA PRO A 25 -5.24 -9.56 47.08
C PRO A 25 -4.27 -8.38 46.92
N VAL A 26 -4.20 -7.82 45.70
CA VAL A 26 -3.74 -6.45 45.43
C VAL A 26 -4.60 -5.82 44.32
N ASP A 27 -5.40 -4.85 44.75
CA ASP A 27 -5.91 -3.61 44.14
C ASP A 27 -6.19 -3.50 42.62
N THR A 28 -7.49 -3.35 42.33
CA THR A 28 -8.09 -2.84 41.08
C THR A 28 -8.29 -1.32 41.14
N PRO A 29 -8.13 -0.56 40.04
CA PRO A 29 -8.81 0.71 39.86
C PRO A 29 -10.11 0.54 39.06
N ASP A 30 -11.21 0.77 39.79
CA ASP A 30 -12.45 1.48 39.44
C ASP A 30 -13.10 1.34 38.05
N GLN A 31 -14.15 0.51 37.99
CA GLN A 31 -15.31 0.73 37.13
C GLN A 31 -16.47 1.27 37.98
N SER A 32 -16.77 2.55 37.81
CA SER A 32 -18.10 3.14 37.98
C SER A 32 -18.04 4.48 37.21
N ILE A 33 -18.94 4.82 36.29
CA ILE A 33 -20.37 5.05 36.51
C ILE A 33 -21.07 4.93 35.15
N LEU A 34 -22.05 4.04 35.06
CA LEU A 34 -23.15 4.10 34.11
C LEU A 34 -24.43 4.40 34.89
N ASP A 35 -25.32 5.13 34.22
CA ASP A 35 -26.74 5.41 34.48
C ASP A 35 -27.12 6.59 35.40
N SER A 36 -27.65 7.63 34.76
CA SER A 36 -28.98 8.13 35.15
C SER A 36 -29.73 8.74 33.95
N HIS A 37 -30.96 8.27 33.79
CA HIS A 37 -31.96 8.71 32.83
C HIS A 37 -32.39 10.16 33.03
N GLY A 38 -32.70 10.84 31.92
CA GLY A 38 -33.42 12.11 31.89
C GLY A 38 -34.17 12.27 30.57
N VAL A 39 -35.36 11.69 30.49
CA VAL A 39 -36.36 11.93 29.44
C VAL A 39 -36.89 13.35 29.58
N VAL A 40 -36.82 14.16 28.52
CA VAL A 40 -37.80 15.23 28.25
C VAL A 40 -38.13 15.23 26.76
N SER A 41 -39.39 14.91 26.51
CA SER A 41 -40.13 15.15 25.27
C SER A 41 -40.24 16.65 24.98
N ASP A 42 -40.12 17.05 23.72
CA ASP A 42 -41.20 17.83 23.13
C ASP A 42 -41.20 17.80 21.60
N THR A 43 -42.38 17.49 21.10
CA THR A 43 -42.88 17.57 19.74
C THR A 43 -42.84 19.00 19.21
N ASN A 44 -42.52 19.19 17.93
CA ASN A 44 -43.44 19.93 17.08
C ASN A 44 -43.17 19.74 15.59
N ASP A 45 -44.28 19.46 14.91
CA ASP A 45 -44.51 19.48 13.48
C ASP A 45 -44.04 20.77 12.80
N ARG A 46 -43.59 20.63 11.56
CA ARG A 46 -44.22 21.32 10.42
C ARG A 46 -43.71 20.80 9.07
N ALA A 47 -44.59 20.08 8.39
CA ALA A 47 -44.63 19.95 6.95
C ALA A 47 -45.22 21.23 6.33
N ALA A 48 -44.61 21.70 5.23
CA ALA A 48 -45.15 22.56 4.15
C ALA A 48 -43.93 23.04 3.34
N SER A 49 -43.90 23.18 2.02
CA SER A 49 -44.84 22.97 0.92
C SER A 49 -44.00 23.16 -0.34
N ILE A 50 -44.30 22.37 -1.36
CA ILE A 50 -43.94 22.61 -2.76
C ILE A 50 -44.57 23.94 -3.20
N ASP A 51 -43.85 24.82 -3.90
CA ASP A 51 -44.16 25.21 -5.29
C ASP A 51 -43.14 26.20 -5.90
N ASP A 52 -42.91 25.99 -7.20
CA ASP A 52 -42.66 26.94 -8.29
C ASP A 52 -41.51 27.98 -8.20
N GLN A 53 -40.54 27.86 -9.12
CA GLN A 53 -40.46 28.77 -10.28
C GLN A 53 -39.38 28.35 -11.29
N MET A 54 -39.86 28.02 -12.49
CA MET A 54 -39.10 28.01 -13.74
C MET A 54 -38.86 29.43 -14.25
N THR A 55 -37.65 29.67 -14.79
CA THR A 55 -37.36 30.63 -15.88
C THR A 55 -36.18 30.06 -16.67
N ASP A 56 -36.41 29.45 -17.82
CA ASP A 56 -36.49 30.06 -19.16
C ASP A 56 -35.12 30.57 -19.66
N PHE A 57 -34.46 29.78 -20.52
CA PHE A 57 -33.46 30.26 -21.45
C PHE A 57 -33.76 29.67 -22.83
N GLY A 58 -34.28 30.56 -23.68
CA GLY A 58 -34.77 30.28 -25.01
C GLY A 58 -33.69 29.90 -26.03
N LEU A 59 -34.16 29.06 -26.95
CA LEU A 59 -33.53 28.71 -28.21
C LEU A 59 -33.48 29.92 -29.14
N GLY A 60 -32.32 30.13 -29.79
CA GLY A 60 -32.09 31.15 -30.80
C GLY A 60 -31.47 30.54 -32.06
N GLU A 61 -32.09 30.85 -33.19
CA GLU A 61 -32.02 30.24 -34.52
C GLU A 61 -30.67 30.37 -35.27
N THR A 62 -30.51 29.47 -36.25
CA THR A 62 -29.51 29.56 -37.34
C THR A 62 -29.90 30.59 -38.40
N PRO A 63 -28.92 31.14 -39.13
CA PRO A 63 -29.14 31.27 -40.57
C PRO A 63 -27.89 31.02 -41.44
N GLY A 64 -28.15 30.46 -42.63
CA GLY A 64 -27.81 31.14 -43.89
C GLY A 64 -26.40 30.98 -44.46
N ARG A 65 -26.32 30.13 -45.48
CA ARG A 65 -25.22 29.96 -46.45
C ARG A 65 -25.23 31.12 -47.46
N ASP A 66 -24.09 31.78 -47.71
CA ASP A 66 -23.81 32.40 -49.01
C ASP A 66 -22.31 32.46 -49.31
N THR A 67 -22.05 32.59 -50.60
CA THR A 67 -20.88 32.27 -51.40
C THR A 67 -20.01 33.49 -51.68
N SER A 68 -18.69 33.29 -51.81
CA SER A 68 -17.88 33.90 -52.88
C SER A 68 -16.42 33.43 -52.81
N ALA A 69 -15.92 33.09 -53.99
CA ALA A 69 -14.57 32.64 -54.25
C ALA A 69 -13.58 33.82 -54.29
N ASN A 70 -12.30 33.56 -54.00
CA ASN A 70 -11.20 34.11 -54.78
C ASN A 70 -9.94 33.24 -54.67
N ASP A 71 -9.31 33.07 -55.83
CA ASP A 71 -8.30 32.11 -56.27
C ASP A 71 -6.88 32.23 -55.66
N VAL A 72 -6.07 31.22 -56.08
CA VAL A 72 -4.60 31.21 -56.32
C VAL A 72 -3.78 30.56 -55.18
N ALA A 73 -2.95 29.52 -55.34
CA ALA A 73 -2.40 28.79 -56.48
C ALA A 73 -2.14 27.32 -56.12
N VAL A 74 -2.21 26.46 -57.14
CA VAL A 74 -1.77 25.06 -57.12
C VAL A 74 -0.24 25.03 -57.27
N ALA A 75 0.45 24.38 -56.33
CA ALA A 75 1.83 23.95 -56.48
C ALA A 75 1.95 22.51 -55.94
N ASP A 76 2.75 21.71 -56.65
CA ASP A 76 2.82 20.26 -56.65
C ASP A 76 2.84 19.57 -55.28
N VAL A 77 2.09 18.47 -55.17
CA VAL A 77 2.18 17.49 -54.08
C VAL A 77 3.33 16.51 -54.39
N PRO A 78 4.40 16.45 -53.57
CA PRO A 78 5.27 15.29 -53.57
C PRO A 78 4.58 14.16 -52.80
N THR A 79 4.32 13.07 -53.51
CA THR A 79 3.95 11.76 -52.97
C THR A 79 5.14 11.13 -52.24
N GLU A 80 4.86 10.50 -51.10
CA GLU A 80 5.71 9.57 -50.32
C GLU A 80 7.00 10.17 -49.75
N ASP A 81 7.08 10.34 -48.42
CA ASP A 81 7.65 9.34 -47.49
C ASP A 81 7.80 9.96 -46.09
N ALA A 82 7.92 9.10 -45.07
CA ALA A 82 8.12 9.35 -43.63
C ALA A 82 6.85 9.44 -42.76
N THR A 83 6.04 8.37 -42.78
CA THR A 83 5.56 7.83 -41.51
C THR A 83 6.76 7.17 -40.82
N GLU A 84 7.54 7.94 -40.06
CA GLU A 84 8.47 7.37 -39.09
C GLU A 84 7.65 6.50 -38.15
N GLY A 85 7.84 5.18 -38.27
CA GLY A 85 7.15 4.19 -37.46
C GLY A 85 7.39 4.46 -35.99
N VAL A 86 6.31 4.67 -35.24
CA VAL A 86 6.30 4.35 -33.82
C VAL A 86 6.62 2.86 -33.76
N ALA A 87 7.83 2.51 -33.33
CA ALA A 87 8.18 1.12 -33.09
C ALA A 87 7.07 0.49 -32.24
N ASP A 88 6.53 -0.63 -32.71
CA ASP A 88 5.49 -1.37 -32.00
C ASP A 88 6.08 -1.85 -30.68
N VAL A 89 5.84 -1.11 -29.60
CA VAL A 89 6.36 -1.45 -28.27
C VAL A 89 5.56 -2.65 -27.81
N GLU A 90 6.22 -3.82 -27.73
CA GLU A 90 5.61 -5.06 -27.25
C GLU A 90 4.86 -4.83 -25.92
N PRO A 91 3.57 -5.23 -25.84
CA PRO A 91 2.80 -5.08 -24.61
C PRO A 91 3.43 -5.83 -23.44
N ARG A 92 3.40 -5.19 -22.27
CA ARG A 92 4.00 -5.68 -21.03
C ARG A 92 3.29 -6.92 -20.51
N ARG A 93 4.07 -7.98 -20.27
CA ARG A 93 3.62 -9.28 -19.72
C ARG A 93 4.14 -9.55 -18.31
N SER A 94 4.82 -8.58 -17.69
CA SER A 94 5.41 -8.69 -16.35
C SER A 94 4.46 -8.32 -15.22
N LEU A 95 3.29 -7.75 -15.53
CA LEU A 95 2.28 -7.34 -14.55
C LEU A 95 0.92 -7.91 -14.95
N VAL A 96 0.23 -8.52 -13.99
CA VAL A 96 -1.18 -8.91 -14.11
C VAL A 96 -2.04 -7.85 -13.43
N VAL A 97 -3.04 -7.30 -14.14
CA VAL A 97 -4.00 -6.33 -13.60
C VAL A 97 -5.30 -7.07 -13.26
N VAL A 98 -5.69 -7.03 -11.99
CA VAL A 98 -6.86 -7.75 -11.46
C VAL A 98 -7.92 -6.74 -11.04
N TYR A 99 -9.14 -6.88 -11.58
CA TYR A 99 -10.26 -5.98 -11.27
C TYR A 99 -11.51 -6.74 -10.84
N ASN A 100 -12.42 -6.05 -10.15
CA ASN A 100 -13.70 -6.62 -9.77
C ASN A 100 -14.68 -6.50 -10.94
N ARG A 101 -15.11 -7.64 -11.52
CA ARG A 101 -16.04 -7.68 -12.65
C ARG A 101 -17.44 -7.18 -12.29
N ASN A 102 -17.81 -7.22 -11.02
CA ASN A 102 -19.10 -6.78 -10.52
C ASN A 102 -19.16 -5.26 -10.29
N VAL A 103 -18.04 -4.54 -10.45
CA VAL A 103 -17.96 -3.09 -10.24
C VAL A 103 -17.45 -2.40 -11.51
N PRO A 104 -18.32 -1.74 -12.29
CA PRO A 104 -17.94 -1.08 -13.56
C PRO A 104 -16.77 -0.10 -13.43
N GLU A 105 -16.69 0.64 -12.33
CA GLU A 105 -15.62 1.61 -12.07
C GLU A 105 -14.27 0.92 -11.84
N SER A 106 -14.26 -0.27 -11.23
CA SER A 106 -13.06 -1.12 -11.10
C SER A 106 -12.53 -1.53 -12.47
N GLN A 107 -13.45 -1.96 -13.34
CA GLN A 107 -13.11 -2.31 -14.72
C GLN A 107 -12.58 -1.10 -15.50
N ASN A 108 -13.21 0.06 -15.37
CA ASN A 108 -12.76 1.30 -16.03
C ASN A 108 -11.34 1.69 -15.60
N LEU A 109 -11.08 1.68 -14.29
CA LEU A 109 -9.76 1.98 -13.73
C LEU A 109 -8.70 0.99 -14.23
N ALA A 110 -9.02 -0.30 -14.28
CA ALA A 110 -8.13 -1.34 -14.78
C ALA A 110 -7.74 -1.12 -16.25
N PHE A 111 -8.72 -0.83 -17.11
CA PHE A 111 -8.44 -0.58 -18.53
C PHE A 111 -7.71 0.73 -18.78
N ARG A 112 -8.00 1.79 -18.00
CA ARG A 112 -7.21 3.02 -18.05
C ARG A 112 -5.76 2.74 -17.64
N TYR A 113 -5.54 2.05 -16.53
CA TYR A 113 -4.19 1.68 -16.09
C TYR A 113 -3.44 0.89 -17.17
N ALA A 114 -4.11 -0.10 -17.77
CA ALA A 114 -3.51 -0.98 -18.77
C ALA A 114 -3.22 -0.31 -20.12
N SER A 115 -3.82 0.85 -20.40
CA SER A 115 -3.74 1.52 -21.70
C SER A 115 -2.30 1.83 -22.11
N ALA A 116 -2.02 1.66 -23.41
CA ALA A 116 -0.77 2.10 -24.03
C ALA A 116 -0.60 3.63 -23.97
N GLU A 117 -1.70 4.38 -23.91
CA GLU A 117 -1.68 5.84 -23.82
C GLU A 117 -1.00 6.36 -22.54
N ASN A 118 -1.03 5.53 -21.48
CA ASN A 118 -0.40 5.84 -20.20
C ASN A 118 1.02 5.25 -20.07
N GLY A 119 1.61 4.72 -21.14
CA GLY A 119 2.96 4.12 -21.12
C GLY A 119 3.06 2.74 -20.44
N ARG A 120 2.02 2.30 -19.73
CA ARG A 120 1.96 0.99 -19.09
C ARG A 120 1.84 -0.16 -20.09
N ASN A 121 1.00 0.02 -21.11
CA ASN A 121 0.81 -0.88 -22.26
C ASN A 121 0.72 -2.36 -21.85
N ILE A 122 -0.18 -2.70 -20.93
CA ILE A 122 -0.31 -4.06 -20.40
C ILE A 122 -0.93 -4.96 -21.48
N HIS A 123 -0.37 -6.14 -21.67
CA HIS A 123 -0.88 -7.10 -22.64
C HIS A 123 -2.33 -7.50 -22.27
N PRO A 124 -3.29 -7.51 -23.21
CA PRO A 124 -4.71 -7.79 -22.91
C PRO A 124 -4.94 -9.12 -22.18
N ASN A 125 -4.19 -10.17 -22.51
CA ASN A 125 -4.23 -11.46 -21.80
C ASN A 125 -3.66 -11.43 -20.37
N TYR A 126 -3.28 -10.26 -19.84
CA TYR A 126 -2.79 -10.04 -18.48
C TYR A 126 -3.72 -9.10 -17.69
N ILE A 127 -4.92 -8.84 -18.22
CA ILE A 127 -5.98 -8.10 -17.53
C ILE A 127 -7.10 -9.09 -17.20
N VAL A 128 -7.37 -9.31 -15.93
CA VAL A 128 -8.30 -10.33 -15.44
C VAL A 128 -9.37 -9.71 -14.54
N GLY A 129 -10.64 -9.99 -14.86
CA GLY A 129 -11.76 -9.62 -14.01
C GLY A 129 -12.17 -10.80 -13.14
N LEU A 130 -12.25 -10.63 -11.83
CA LEU A 130 -12.74 -11.64 -10.89
C LEU A 130 -14.20 -11.36 -10.52
N ASP A 131 -14.96 -12.43 -10.29
CA ASP A 131 -16.32 -12.36 -9.75
C ASP A 131 -16.23 -12.41 -8.23
N VAL A 132 -16.20 -11.25 -7.59
CA VAL A 132 -15.98 -11.10 -6.14
C VAL A 132 -16.88 -10.01 -5.57
N SER A 133 -17.17 -10.10 -4.27
CA SER A 133 -17.86 -9.04 -3.52
C SER A 133 -17.13 -7.70 -3.65
N SER A 134 -17.89 -6.60 -3.65
CA SER A 134 -17.35 -5.23 -3.58
C SER A 134 -17.10 -4.76 -2.13
N ALA A 135 -17.31 -5.63 -1.14
CA ALA A 135 -17.00 -5.34 0.26
C ALA A 135 -15.49 -5.21 0.46
N THR A 136 -15.07 -4.42 1.46
CA THR A 136 -13.66 -4.31 1.84
C THR A 136 -13.13 -5.57 2.52
N GLU A 137 -14.02 -6.31 3.18
CA GLU A 137 -13.73 -7.55 3.87
C GLU A 137 -14.22 -8.76 3.10
N ILE A 138 -13.45 -9.84 3.19
CA ILE A 138 -13.80 -11.16 2.65
C ILE A 138 -13.53 -12.23 3.70
N SER A 139 -14.39 -13.26 3.76
CA SER A 139 -14.09 -14.44 4.58
C SER A 139 -12.92 -15.21 4.00
N ARG A 140 -12.24 -16.01 4.81
CA ARG A 140 -11.17 -16.90 4.34
C ARG A 140 -11.64 -17.79 3.18
N GLU A 141 -12.78 -18.44 3.34
CA GLU A 141 -13.39 -19.28 2.28
C GLU A 141 -13.71 -18.47 1.01
N GLY A 142 -14.20 -17.24 1.15
CA GLY A 142 -14.45 -16.34 0.03
C GLY A 142 -13.16 -15.96 -0.69
N TYR A 143 -12.10 -15.61 0.04
CA TYR A 143 -10.79 -15.33 -0.56
C TYR A 143 -10.28 -16.54 -1.34
N GLU A 144 -10.33 -17.72 -0.74
CA GLU A 144 -9.87 -18.94 -1.39
C GLU A 144 -10.62 -19.22 -2.68
N ARG A 145 -11.95 -19.18 -2.65
CA ARG A 145 -12.80 -19.51 -3.79
C ARG A 145 -12.80 -18.42 -4.86
N ASP A 146 -13.06 -17.18 -4.47
CA ASP A 146 -13.42 -16.09 -5.38
C ASP A 146 -12.20 -15.29 -5.85
N VAL A 147 -11.07 -15.37 -5.11
CA VAL A 147 -9.83 -14.66 -5.44
C VAL A 147 -8.69 -15.62 -5.79
N ARG A 148 -8.19 -16.38 -4.82
CA ARG A 148 -7.01 -17.25 -5.00
C ARG A 148 -7.26 -18.29 -6.09
N ASP A 149 -8.27 -19.14 -5.93
CA ASP A 149 -8.49 -20.26 -6.83
C ASP A 149 -8.96 -19.82 -8.22
N ALA A 150 -9.72 -18.73 -8.29
CA ALA A 150 -10.08 -18.09 -9.55
C ALA A 150 -8.85 -17.58 -10.31
N LEU A 151 -7.91 -16.93 -9.62
CA LEU A 151 -6.68 -16.43 -10.24
C LEU A 151 -5.72 -17.56 -10.61
N VAL A 152 -5.58 -18.59 -9.77
CA VAL A 152 -4.80 -19.78 -10.11
C VAL A 152 -5.39 -20.47 -11.34
N ALA A 153 -6.70 -20.66 -11.42
CA ALA A 153 -7.35 -21.24 -12.60
C ALA A 153 -7.09 -20.41 -13.87
N TRP A 154 -7.03 -19.08 -13.74
CA TRP A 154 -6.67 -18.20 -14.84
C TRP A 154 -5.21 -18.35 -15.28
N PHE A 155 -4.26 -18.53 -14.36
CA PHE A 155 -2.87 -18.84 -14.72
C PHE A 155 -2.73 -20.26 -15.30
N GLU A 156 -3.45 -21.25 -14.77
CA GLU A 156 -3.44 -22.63 -15.26
C GLU A 156 -3.99 -22.76 -16.69
N ALA A 157 -4.87 -21.84 -17.10
CA ALA A 157 -5.36 -21.78 -18.48
C ALA A 157 -4.27 -21.44 -19.50
N ASP A 158 -3.16 -20.82 -19.08
CA ASP A 158 -2.01 -20.47 -19.92
C ASP A 158 -0.77 -20.26 -19.05
N LEU A 159 0.01 -21.33 -18.90
CA LEU A 159 1.17 -21.36 -18.01
C LEU A 159 2.29 -20.37 -18.42
N THR A 160 2.30 -19.86 -19.65
CA THR A 160 3.26 -18.83 -20.05
C THR A 160 3.14 -17.56 -19.22
N ARG A 161 1.95 -17.28 -18.68
CA ARG A 161 1.69 -16.18 -17.75
C ARG A 161 2.50 -16.33 -16.47
N ARG A 162 2.72 -17.56 -16.00
CA ARG A 162 3.53 -17.83 -14.81
C ARG A 162 4.99 -17.47 -15.03
N ASP A 163 5.51 -17.76 -16.22
CA ASP A 163 6.92 -17.56 -16.56
C ASP A 163 7.26 -16.09 -16.81
N THR A 164 6.28 -15.27 -17.19
CA THR A 164 6.50 -13.85 -17.50
C THR A 164 6.03 -12.90 -16.41
N ALA A 165 4.92 -13.19 -15.72
CA ALA A 165 4.37 -12.32 -14.70
C ALA A 165 5.31 -12.28 -13.49
N ARG A 166 5.55 -11.08 -12.98
CA ARG A 166 6.37 -10.81 -11.79
C ARG A 166 5.55 -10.13 -10.70
N TYR A 167 4.58 -9.34 -11.13
CA TYR A 167 3.78 -8.50 -10.27
C TYR A 167 2.29 -8.76 -10.50
N ILE A 168 1.50 -8.51 -9.48
CA ILE A 168 0.04 -8.45 -9.54
C ILE A 168 -0.39 -7.07 -9.04
N LEU A 169 -1.26 -6.39 -9.77
CA LEU A 169 -1.90 -5.14 -9.36
C LEU A 169 -3.38 -5.39 -9.12
N LEU A 170 -3.82 -5.24 -7.88
CA LEU A 170 -5.22 -5.24 -7.50
C LEU A 170 -5.81 -3.85 -7.71
N ILE A 171 -6.90 -3.76 -8.44
CA ILE A 171 -7.61 -2.51 -8.69
C ILE A 171 -8.70 -2.32 -7.62
N LYS A 172 -8.94 -1.06 -7.21
CA LYS A 172 -10.04 -0.69 -6.30
C LYS A 172 -11.31 -1.46 -6.64
N GLY A 173 -11.97 -1.98 -5.62
CA GLY A 173 -13.14 -2.86 -5.74
C GLY A 173 -12.84 -4.33 -5.50
N ILE A 174 -11.57 -4.76 -5.55
CA ILE A 174 -11.15 -6.04 -4.96
C ILE A 174 -11.10 -5.89 -3.43
N PRO A 175 -11.68 -6.80 -2.63
CA PRO A 175 -11.53 -6.79 -1.17
C PRO A 175 -10.05 -6.75 -0.77
N HIS A 176 -9.70 -6.04 0.29
CA HIS A 176 -8.30 -5.94 0.73
C HIS A 176 -8.04 -6.62 2.05
N ARG A 177 -9.07 -6.93 2.84
CA ARG A 177 -8.94 -7.52 4.17
C ARG A 177 -9.55 -8.92 4.21
N ILE A 178 -8.77 -9.91 4.61
CA ILE A 178 -9.25 -11.26 4.87
C ILE A 178 -9.50 -11.42 6.37
N LEU A 179 -10.71 -11.84 6.73
CA LEU A 179 -11.08 -12.17 8.10
C LEU A 179 -10.37 -13.44 8.57
N GLY A 180 -9.95 -13.46 9.82
CA GLY A 180 -9.28 -14.60 10.46
C GLY A 180 -9.59 -14.72 11.95
N GLU A 181 -8.64 -15.29 12.68
CA GLU A 181 -8.66 -15.55 14.10
C GLU A 181 -7.38 -14.98 14.75
N ASN A 182 -7.44 -14.75 16.07
CA ASN A 182 -6.28 -14.34 16.88
C ASN A 182 -5.57 -13.05 16.41
N GLU A 183 -6.33 -12.03 16.00
CA GLU A 183 -5.82 -10.79 15.38
C GLU A 183 -4.57 -10.19 16.05
N PHE A 184 -4.53 -10.21 17.39
CA PHE A 184 -3.51 -9.58 18.22
C PHE A 184 -2.38 -10.53 18.68
N ASP A 185 -2.24 -11.71 18.07
CA ASP A 185 -1.22 -12.73 18.40
C ASP A 185 -0.38 -13.11 17.16
N LEU A 186 0.80 -13.68 17.39
CA LEU A 186 1.68 -14.29 16.37
C LEU A 186 0.99 -15.43 15.62
N ALA A 187 -0.06 -16.02 16.20
CA ALA A 187 -0.93 -17.00 15.56
C ALA A 187 -2.06 -16.36 14.73
N SER A 188 -2.04 -15.05 14.50
CA SER A 188 -3.06 -14.33 13.72
C SER A 188 -3.16 -14.88 12.30
N THR A 189 -4.39 -15.23 11.93
CA THR A 189 -4.76 -15.67 10.57
C THR A 189 -5.50 -14.59 9.80
N PHE A 190 -5.61 -13.38 10.36
CA PHE A 190 -5.98 -12.18 9.60
C PHE A 190 -4.85 -11.84 8.63
N ALA A 191 -5.22 -11.38 7.44
CA ALA A 191 -4.25 -10.99 6.43
C ALA A 191 -4.85 -9.98 5.45
N SER A 192 -3.99 -9.35 4.66
CA SER A 192 -4.42 -8.65 3.47
C SER A 192 -4.55 -9.62 2.29
N VAL A 193 -5.46 -9.32 1.37
CA VAL A 193 -5.56 -10.07 0.09
C VAL A 193 -4.27 -9.94 -0.69
N ASP A 194 -3.69 -8.75 -0.71
CA ASP A 194 -2.45 -8.40 -1.39
C ASP A 194 -1.31 -9.35 -0.99
N ASN A 195 -1.04 -9.47 0.30
CA ASN A 195 0.14 -10.18 0.81
C ASN A 195 -0.04 -11.70 0.85
N GLU A 196 -1.28 -12.20 0.83
CA GLU A 196 -1.59 -13.62 0.67
C GLU A 196 -1.41 -14.08 -0.78
N LEU A 197 -1.69 -13.21 -1.75
CA LEU A 197 -1.48 -13.50 -3.17
C LEU A 197 -0.01 -13.55 -3.59
N THR A 198 0.93 -13.15 -2.73
CA THR A 198 2.36 -13.26 -3.03
C THR A 198 2.83 -14.72 -3.08
N LEU A 199 2.02 -15.66 -2.57
CA LEU A 199 2.31 -17.10 -2.46
C LEU A 199 1.26 -17.95 -3.21
N LEU A 200 0.75 -17.39 -4.31
CA LEU A 200 -0.42 -17.89 -5.06
C LEU A 200 -0.40 -19.40 -5.38
N TRP A 201 0.77 -20.00 -5.62
CA TRP A 201 0.86 -21.33 -6.25
C TRP A 201 0.74 -22.53 -5.30
N TRP A 202 0.54 -22.30 -4.00
CA TRP A 202 0.79 -23.32 -2.99
C TRP A 202 -0.49 -23.97 -2.44
N ARG A 203 -1.40 -24.40 -3.34
CA ARG A 203 -2.62 -25.15 -3.00
C ARG A 203 -2.26 -26.38 -2.13
N ASN A 204 -2.47 -26.27 -0.81
CA ASN A 204 -2.23 -27.27 0.25
C ASN A 204 -0.78 -27.49 0.74
N GLN A 205 0.18 -26.61 0.43
CA GLN A 205 1.58 -26.80 0.86
C GLN A 205 2.10 -25.76 1.86
N TYR A 206 1.53 -24.56 1.90
CA TYR A 206 1.87 -23.55 2.92
C TYR A 206 0.77 -23.48 4.00
N PRO A 207 1.08 -22.98 5.21
CA PRO A 207 0.06 -22.67 6.20
C PRO A 207 -0.80 -21.50 5.70
N LEU A 208 -1.87 -21.84 4.96
CA LEU A 208 -2.93 -20.90 4.58
C LEU A 208 -3.37 -20.14 5.81
N ALA A 209 -3.18 -18.82 5.74
CA ALA A 209 -3.33 -17.91 6.85
C ALA A 209 -2.24 -18.05 7.93
N GLY A 210 -1.49 -16.97 8.11
CA GLY A 210 -0.43 -16.89 9.10
C GLY A 210 0.81 -16.22 8.53
N ARG A 211 1.58 -15.62 9.42
CA ARG A 211 2.77 -14.87 9.07
C ARG A 211 3.90 -15.77 8.58
N LEU A 212 4.47 -15.43 7.42
CA LEU A 212 5.69 -16.06 6.89
C LEU A 212 6.84 -15.06 6.84
N TRP A 213 8.08 -15.53 6.93
CA TRP A 213 9.27 -14.70 6.87
C TRP A 213 9.80 -14.64 5.45
N SER A 214 10.02 -13.44 4.92
CA SER A 214 10.72 -13.23 3.65
C SER A 214 12.22 -13.45 3.84
N GLY A 215 12.65 -14.70 3.86
CA GLY A 215 14.04 -15.08 4.04
C GLY A 215 14.20 -16.58 4.25
N PRO A 216 15.44 -17.07 4.32
CA PRO A 216 15.72 -18.49 4.49
C PRO A 216 15.64 -18.96 5.95
N SER A 217 15.37 -18.08 6.92
CA SER A 217 15.32 -18.42 8.34
C SER A 217 14.30 -17.58 9.10
N TYR A 218 13.47 -18.23 9.92
CA TYR A 218 12.60 -17.54 10.86
C TYR A 218 13.34 -17.12 12.14
N GLN A 219 14.49 -17.76 12.41
CA GLN A 219 15.32 -17.52 13.60
C GLN A 219 16.33 -16.39 13.38
N ASP A 220 16.77 -16.20 12.14
CA ASP A 220 17.70 -15.15 11.72
C ASP A 220 17.00 -14.21 10.74
N TYR A 221 16.50 -13.11 11.29
CA TYR A 221 15.78 -12.07 10.56
C TYR A 221 16.61 -11.37 9.47
N TYR A 222 17.94 -11.56 9.45
CA TYR A 222 18.85 -10.94 8.47
C TYR A 222 19.54 -11.97 7.58
N ALA A 223 19.10 -13.22 7.65
CA ALA A 223 19.63 -14.25 6.80
C ALA A 223 19.44 -13.81 5.33
N ARG A 224 20.57 -13.55 4.66
CA ARG A 224 20.57 -13.10 3.27
C ARG A 224 19.97 -14.19 2.39
N GLY A 225 19.24 -13.77 1.36
CA GLY A 225 18.66 -14.66 0.36
C GLY A 225 17.18 -14.42 0.11
N GLY A 226 16.45 -13.85 1.08
CA GLY A 226 15.08 -13.36 0.88
C GLY A 226 15.01 -12.11 0.00
N PHE A 227 13.80 -11.73 -0.41
CA PHE A 227 13.60 -10.47 -1.14
C PHE A 227 13.65 -9.25 -0.21
N TYR A 228 13.24 -9.41 1.05
CA TYR A 228 13.60 -8.49 2.13
C TYR A 228 15.12 -8.32 2.19
N LEU A 229 15.60 -7.07 2.19
CA LEU A 229 17.01 -6.70 2.10
C LEU A 229 17.73 -7.17 0.83
N ALA A 230 17.02 -7.64 -0.20
CA ALA A 230 17.62 -7.86 -1.51
C ALA A 230 18.14 -6.51 -2.01
N GLU A 231 19.43 -6.48 -2.36
CA GLU A 231 20.10 -5.22 -2.62
C GLU A 231 19.70 -4.67 -4.01
N ASP A 232 20.60 -4.65 -4.98
CA ASP A 232 20.33 -4.12 -6.33
C ASP A 232 19.59 -5.12 -7.23
N GLU A 233 19.06 -6.19 -6.65
CA GLU A 233 18.37 -7.24 -7.38
C GLU A 233 16.93 -6.82 -7.73
N SER A 234 16.56 -7.02 -8.99
CA SER A 234 15.16 -6.98 -9.41
C SER A 234 14.46 -8.30 -9.09
N PHE A 235 13.16 -8.24 -8.84
CA PHE A 235 12.39 -9.42 -8.47
C PHE A 235 12.33 -10.45 -9.60
N VAL A 236 12.51 -11.71 -9.20
CA VAL A 236 12.42 -12.91 -10.02
C VAL A 236 11.51 -13.91 -9.28
N PRO A 237 10.33 -14.24 -9.84
CA PRO A 237 9.44 -15.26 -9.30
C PRO A 237 10.16 -16.56 -8.95
N GLY A 238 9.89 -17.10 -7.76
CA GLY A 238 10.43 -18.39 -7.32
C GLY A 238 11.91 -18.39 -6.89
N ALA A 239 12.60 -17.26 -6.95
CA ALA A 239 14.02 -17.18 -6.60
C ALA A 239 14.28 -16.92 -5.10
N TYR A 240 13.30 -16.38 -4.39
CA TYR A 240 13.47 -15.90 -3.03
C TYR A 240 12.79 -16.84 -2.03
N PRO A 241 13.54 -17.38 -1.04
CA PRO A 241 13.00 -18.27 -0.03
C PRO A 241 12.07 -17.50 0.90
N VAL A 242 11.02 -18.20 1.33
CA VAL A 242 10.08 -17.79 2.35
C VAL A 242 9.97 -18.93 3.35
N VAL A 243 9.92 -18.66 4.65
CA VAL A 243 9.85 -19.73 5.66
C VAL A 243 8.73 -19.51 6.66
N ASP A 244 8.19 -20.62 7.17
CA ASP A 244 7.22 -20.59 8.27
C ASP A 244 7.90 -20.74 9.64
N ALA A 245 7.09 -20.68 10.71
CA ALA A 245 7.56 -20.82 12.08
C ALA A 245 8.09 -22.23 12.42
N SER A 246 7.83 -23.24 11.57
CA SER A 246 8.41 -24.59 11.70
C SER A 246 9.78 -24.71 11.03
N GLY A 247 10.16 -23.74 10.19
CA GLY A 247 11.34 -23.77 9.34
C GLY A 247 11.13 -24.46 7.99
N ALA A 248 9.88 -24.76 7.61
CA ALA A 248 9.56 -25.21 6.27
C ALA A 248 9.81 -24.06 5.28
N SER A 249 10.40 -24.37 4.12
CA SER A 249 10.81 -23.39 3.13
C SER A 249 9.96 -23.47 1.86
N TYR A 250 9.65 -22.29 1.35
CA TYR A 250 8.76 -21.94 0.25
C TYR A 250 9.46 -20.93 -0.65
N THR A 251 8.79 -20.47 -1.70
CA THR A 251 9.31 -19.38 -2.55
C THR A 251 8.28 -18.29 -2.74
N LEU A 252 8.75 -17.05 -2.82
CA LEU A 252 7.95 -15.88 -3.18
C LEU A 252 7.59 -15.94 -4.67
N ASP A 253 6.29 -15.99 -4.99
CA ASP A 253 5.80 -16.17 -6.35
C ASP A 253 5.67 -14.84 -7.10
N TYR A 254 5.03 -13.86 -6.45
CA TYR A 254 4.75 -12.55 -7.04
C TYR A 254 4.90 -11.44 -5.99
N LEU A 255 5.22 -10.23 -6.43
CA LEU A 255 4.95 -9.05 -5.61
C LEU A 255 3.57 -8.52 -5.95
N VAL A 256 2.78 -8.18 -4.92
CA VAL A 256 1.40 -7.74 -5.10
C VAL A 256 1.24 -6.33 -4.58
N GLY A 257 0.76 -5.43 -5.43
CA GLY A 257 0.42 -4.07 -5.07
C GLY A 257 -1.03 -3.76 -5.44
N ARG A 258 -1.46 -2.56 -5.08
CA ARG A 258 -2.85 -2.13 -5.18
C ARG A 258 -2.98 -0.68 -5.59
N LEU A 259 -3.89 -0.41 -6.51
CA LEU A 259 -4.33 0.94 -6.85
C LEU A 259 -5.71 1.18 -6.23
N ASP A 260 -5.72 1.73 -5.02
CA ASP A 260 -6.92 2.02 -4.24
C ASP A 260 -6.77 3.34 -3.46
N ALA A 261 -7.89 3.95 -3.14
CA ALA A 261 -8.09 5.22 -2.44
C ALA A 261 -9.56 5.28 -2.00
N TYR A 262 -10.03 6.32 -1.32
CA TYR A 262 -11.43 6.35 -0.89
C TYR A 262 -12.42 6.28 -2.06
N THR A 263 -12.10 6.93 -3.17
CA THR A 263 -12.92 6.93 -4.38
C THR A 263 -12.14 6.46 -5.61
N TYR A 264 -12.85 6.08 -6.67
CA TYR A 264 -12.23 5.77 -7.95
C TYR A 264 -11.54 6.98 -8.59
N ASP A 265 -12.09 8.17 -8.40
CA ASP A 265 -11.47 9.42 -8.87
C ASP A 265 -10.12 9.66 -8.19
N GLU A 266 -10.04 9.46 -6.86
CA GLU A 266 -8.78 9.54 -6.14
C GLU A 266 -7.78 8.46 -6.61
N ALA A 267 -8.24 7.23 -6.87
CA ALA A 267 -7.38 6.17 -7.40
C ALA A 267 -6.84 6.50 -8.81
N HIS A 268 -7.65 7.15 -9.65
CA HIS A 268 -7.20 7.73 -10.91
C HIS A 268 -6.14 8.82 -10.72
N MET A 269 -6.32 9.71 -9.73
CA MET A 269 -5.35 10.76 -9.43
C MET A 269 -4.01 10.19 -8.93
N ILE A 270 -4.01 9.06 -8.21
CA ILE A 270 -2.78 8.36 -7.82
C ILE A 270 -2.01 7.90 -9.05
N LEU A 271 -2.69 7.28 -10.02
CA LEU A 271 -2.09 6.89 -11.29
C LEU A 271 -1.51 8.11 -12.01
N ASP A 272 -2.27 9.20 -12.12
CA ASP A 272 -1.81 10.42 -12.79
C ASP A 272 -0.53 10.97 -12.14
N ARG A 273 -0.44 10.99 -10.80
CA ARG A 273 0.76 11.41 -10.07
C ARG A 273 1.95 10.49 -10.34
N ALA A 274 1.75 9.16 -10.38
CA ALA A 274 2.81 8.22 -10.70
C ALA A 274 3.33 8.40 -12.13
N LEU A 275 2.44 8.63 -13.10
CA LEU A 275 2.80 8.85 -14.49
C LEU A 275 3.56 10.17 -14.71
N LEU A 276 3.23 11.21 -13.94
CA LEU A 276 3.95 12.49 -13.96
C LEU A 276 5.43 12.34 -13.58
N VAL A 277 5.74 11.48 -12.61
CA VAL A 277 7.13 11.29 -12.14
C VAL A 277 7.91 10.26 -12.96
N SER A 278 7.27 9.20 -13.44
CA SER A 278 7.94 8.17 -14.25
C SER A 278 8.43 8.69 -15.61
N GLY A 279 8.08 9.93 -16.00
CA GLY A 279 8.48 10.53 -17.28
C GLY A 279 7.77 9.91 -18.49
N GLU A 280 6.73 9.11 -18.25
CA GLU A 280 5.99 8.37 -19.28
C GLU A 280 4.92 9.23 -19.98
N VAL A 281 4.62 10.43 -19.46
CA VAL A 281 3.74 11.40 -20.11
C VAL A 281 4.56 12.47 -20.84
N LYS A 282 4.51 12.48 -22.18
CA LYS A 282 4.95 13.61 -23.01
C LYS A 282 3.90 14.73 -22.98
N GLN A 283 3.75 15.44 -21.86
CA GLN A 283 3.06 16.73 -21.89
C GLN A 283 3.99 17.75 -22.56
N GLY A 284 3.43 18.68 -23.33
CA GLY A 284 4.17 19.74 -24.07
C GLY A 284 5.06 20.68 -23.24
N HIS A 285 5.26 20.36 -21.96
CA HIS A 285 6.15 21.02 -21.00
C HIS A 285 7.32 20.13 -20.56
N GLY A 286 7.74 19.15 -21.38
CA GLY A 286 8.92 18.32 -21.09
C GLY A 286 8.80 17.44 -19.84
N PRO A 287 9.77 16.53 -19.59
CA PRO A 287 9.80 15.75 -18.36
C PRO A 287 9.94 16.70 -17.15
N VAL A 288 9.26 16.41 -16.03
CA VAL A 288 9.58 17.04 -14.74
C VAL A 288 11.00 16.61 -14.38
N ARG A 289 11.97 17.41 -14.80
CA ARG A 289 13.39 17.14 -14.56
C ARG A 289 13.66 17.39 -13.08
N SER A 290 13.87 16.30 -12.34
CA SER A 290 14.19 16.19 -10.92
C SER A 290 13.02 16.28 -9.94
N ASN A 291 12.77 15.15 -9.24
CA ASN A 291 12.04 15.15 -7.99
C ASN A 291 12.97 15.68 -6.90
N ARG A 292 13.05 17.00 -6.80
CA ARG A 292 13.59 17.65 -5.60
C ARG A 292 12.47 17.75 -4.61
N GLY A 293 12.69 17.23 -3.42
CA GLY A 293 11.75 17.32 -2.33
C GLY A 293 12.38 16.86 -1.03
N TRP A 294 11.65 17.07 0.04
CA TRP A 294 12.08 16.76 1.38
C TRP A 294 11.60 15.36 1.79
N VAL A 295 12.51 14.60 2.39
CA VAL A 295 12.16 13.43 3.19
C VAL A 295 11.98 13.91 4.63
N LEU A 296 10.77 13.80 5.14
CA LEU A 296 10.39 14.22 6.47
C LEU A 296 10.26 12.99 7.36
N LEU A 297 11.11 12.91 8.37
CA LEU A 297 11.16 11.84 9.36
C LEU A 297 10.64 12.40 10.68
N ASP A 298 9.35 12.20 10.94
CA ASP A 298 8.65 12.56 12.17
C ASP A 298 8.81 11.44 13.19
N SER A 299 10.05 11.31 13.69
CA SER A 299 10.39 10.34 14.72
C SER A 299 10.17 10.90 16.13
N SER A 300 9.59 10.09 17.01
CA SER A 300 9.46 10.41 18.44
C SER A 300 10.77 10.11 19.18
N PRO A 301 11.15 10.84 20.25
CA PRO A 301 12.45 10.64 20.87
C PRO A 301 12.51 9.25 21.52
N GLU A 302 13.64 8.58 21.29
CA GLU A 302 14.13 7.30 21.80
C GLU A 302 13.17 6.50 22.71
N ARG A 303 12.57 5.42 22.18
CA ARG A 303 12.08 4.33 23.04
C ARG A 303 13.20 3.30 23.16
N HIS A 304 13.72 3.08 24.37
CA HIS A 304 14.83 2.15 24.63
C HIS A 304 16.18 2.51 23.94
N ARG A 305 16.48 3.80 23.75
CA ARG A 305 17.69 4.30 23.02
C ARG A 305 17.73 3.94 21.53
N LEU A 306 16.57 3.70 20.92
CA LEU A 306 16.40 3.48 19.49
C LEU A 306 15.39 4.51 18.97
N ASP A 307 15.75 5.20 17.89
CA ASP A 307 14.78 5.89 17.03
C ASP A 307 14.29 4.86 16.00
N THR A 308 13.22 4.12 16.29
CA THR A 308 12.81 2.99 15.43
C THR A 308 12.25 3.39 14.06
N MET A 309 12.35 4.67 13.65
CA MET A 309 12.01 5.15 12.29
C MET A 309 13.27 5.48 11.47
N VAL A 310 14.45 5.51 12.08
CA VAL A 310 15.73 5.64 11.36
C VAL A 310 16.76 4.59 11.78
N ASP A 311 16.56 4.00 12.95
CA ASP A 311 17.30 2.89 13.50
C ASP A 311 16.61 1.56 13.20
N PRO A 312 17.38 0.48 13.15
CA PRO A 312 16.82 -0.86 13.10
C PRO A 312 15.64 -1.11 14.04
N VAL A 313 14.49 -1.44 13.46
CA VAL A 313 13.35 -1.97 14.22
C VAL A 313 13.73 -3.31 14.87
N TYR A 314 13.69 -3.34 16.21
CA TYR A 314 13.70 -4.53 17.07
C TYR A 314 13.35 -5.84 16.33
N PRO A 315 14.14 -6.93 16.46
CA PRO A 315 14.98 -7.27 17.61
C PRO A 315 16.49 -6.98 17.46
N TRP A 316 16.89 -5.93 16.74
CA TRP A 316 18.31 -5.59 16.61
C TRP A 316 18.96 -5.14 17.94
N PRO A 317 20.19 -5.61 18.22
CA PRO A 317 21.15 -4.88 19.03
C PRO A 317 21.69 -3.65 18.26
N ILE A 318 21.74 -2.49 18.93
CA ILE A 318 22.26 -1.20 18.40
C ILE A 318 23.61 -1.35 17.67
N ASP A 319 24.46 -2.29 18.10
CA ASP A 319 25.80 -2.47 17.55
C ASP A 319 25.87 -3.20 16.20
N SER A 320 24.75 -3.74 15.69
CA SER A 320 24.73 -4.62 14.51
C SER A 320 24.24 -3.99 13.21
N VAL A 321 23.60 -2.82 13.26
CA VAL A 321 23.43 -1.95 12.08
C VAL A 321 24.50 -0.88 12.12
N LYS A 322 25.33 -0.85 11.09
CA LYS A 322 26.41 0.15 10.98
C LYS A 322 25.94 1.53 10.51
N GLU A 323 24.71 1.66 10.00
CA GLU A 323 24.20 2.90 9.41
C GLU A 323 22.65 2.98 9.38
N SER A 324 22.11 4.09 9.89
CA SER A 324 20.68 4.45 9.89
C SER A 324 20.14 4.80 8.50
N GLY A 325 18.82 4.78 8.32
CA GLY A 325 18.21 5.27 7.06
C GLY A 325 18.50 6.76 6.82
N PHE A 326 18.53 7.55 7.89
CA PHE A 326 18.90 8.96 7.84
C PHE A 326 20.32 9.17 7.29
N GLU A 327 21.31 8.40 7.77
CA GLU A 327 22.70 8.50 7.31
C GLU A 327 22.82 8.15 5.82
N ARG A 328 22.18 7.07 5.36
CA ARG A 328 22.17 6.68 3.93
C ARG A 328 21.59 7.77 3.04
N LEU A 329 20.42 8.28 3.39
CA LEU A 329 19.73 9.31 2.61
C LEU A 329 20.53 10.63 2.62
N SER A 330 21.07 11.01 3.79
CA SER A 330 21.89 12.22 3.94
C SER A 330 23.21 12.11 3.16
N ALA A 331 23.88 10.96 3.19
CA ALA A 331 25.10 10.69 2.43
C ALA A 331 24.87 10.75 0.91
N ALA A 332 23.67 10.41 0.45
CA ALA A 332 23.24 10.56 -0.95
C ALA A 332 22.96 12.02 -1.37
N GLY A 333 23.01 12.97 -0.42
CA GLY A 333 22.71 14.38 -0.65
C GLY A 333 21.22 14.68 -0.79
N ILE A 334 20.36 13.83 -0.23
CA ILE A 334 18.90 14.04 -0.18
C ILE A 334 18.60 15.07 0.91
N ALA A 335 17.62 15.95 0.66
CA ALA A 335 17.13 16.87 1.67
C ALA A 335 16.30 16.08 2.68
N VAL A 336 16.87 15.82 3.85
CA VAL A 336 16.23 15.06 4.93
C VAL A 336 16.03 15.99 6.12
N LEU A 337 14.84 15.92 6.71
CA LEU A 337 14.50 16.59 7.94
C LEU A 337 14.04 15.55 8.94
N GLN A 338 14.70 15.51 10.09
CA GLN A 338 14.39 14.59 11.17
C GLN A 338 13.98 15.41 12.40
N ASP A 339 12.88 15.01 13.05
CA ASP A 339 12.54 15.50 14.39
C ASP A 339 13.62 15.02 15.38
N ILE A 340 14.20 15.95 16.15
CA ILE A 340 15.26 15.69 17.13
C ILE A 340 14.81 15.93 18.58
N GLY A 341 13.49 15.85 18.83
CA GLY A 341 12.92 16.08 20.15
C GLY A 341 11.47 15.63 20.22
N PRO A 342 10.66 16.14 21.17
CA PRO A 342 9.22 15.89 21.19
C PRO A 342 8.44 16.69 20.12
N ILE A 343 9.11 17.24 19.10
CA ILE A 343 8.59 18.29 18.22
C ILE A 343 8.01 17.67 16.94
N ARG A 344 6.70 17.44 16.95
CA ARG A 344 6.00 16.94 15.78
C ARG A 344 6.18 17.86 14.58
N ILE A 345 6.43 17.25 13.41
CA ILE A 345 6.48 17.97 12.14
C ILE A 345 5.09 18.54 11.84
N ARG A 346 4.91 19.85 12.06
CA ARG A 346 3.68 20.58 11.74
C ARG A 346 3.98 21.88 11.04
N ARG A 347 3.12 22.25 10.09
CA ARG A 347 3.28 23.47 9.32
C ARG A 347 3.02 24.73 10.16
N ASP A 348 2.13 24.65 11.14
CA ASP A 348 1.76 25.77 12.01
C ASP A 348 2.78 26.06 13.13
N ASP A 349 3.75 25.16 13.32
CA ASP A 349 4.92 25.36 14.18
C ASP A 349 6.25 25.27 13.39
N PRO A 350 6.50 26.20 12.43
CA PRO A 350 7.64 26.11 11.52
C PRO A 350 8.97 26.54 12.16
N GLY A 351 9.02 26.81 13.48
CA GLY A 351 10.12 27.50 14.15
C GLY A 351 11.50 26.84 13.99
N GLU A 352 11.53 25.56 13.63
CA GLU A 352 12.74 24.75 13.54
C GLU A 352 13.00 24.17 12.14
N PHE A 353 12.09 24.41 11.18
CA PHE A 353 12.11 23.76 9.87
C PHE A 353 12.09 24.77 8.72
N PRO A 354 12.87 24.55 7.63
CA PRO A 354 12.82 25.40 6.45
C PRO A 354 11.39 25.45 5.88
N ALA A 355 10.87 26.63 5.52
CA ALA A 355 9.49 26.78 5.07
C ALA A 355 9.17 25.93 3.81
N GLU A 356 10.15 25.72 2.94
CA GLU A 356 10.07 24.88 1.75
C GLU A 356 9.91 23.38 2.06
N SER A 357 10.22 22.94 3.29
CA SER A 357 10.14 21.52 3.67
C SER A 357 8.71 20.99 3.68
N PHE A 358 7.73 21.86 3.92
CA PHE A 358 6.30 21.54 3.88
C PHE A 358 5.68 21.72 2.49
N GLU A 359 6.40 22.36 1.56
CA GLU A 359 5.88 22.75 0.24
C GLU A 359 6.22 21.74 -0.87
N SER A 360 7.17 20.85 -0.63
CA SER A 360 7.65 19.88 -1.62
C SER A 360 8.11 18.59 -0.94
N VAL A 361 7.16 17.85 -0.37
CA VAL A 361 7.43 16.62 0.38
C VAL A 361 7.49 15.42 -0.57
N LEU A 362 8.63 14.74 -0.58
CA LEU A 362 8.88 13.51 -1.35
C LEU A 362 8.68 12.24 -0.53
N ALA A 363 8.88 12.30 0.77
CA ALA A 363 8.47 11.21 1.66
C ALA A 363 8.09 11.78 3.02
N TYR A 364 7.06 11.21 3.63
CA TYR A 364 6.71 11.47 5.01
C TYR A 364 6.64 10.14 5.77
N VAL A 365 7.41 10.08 6.84
CA VAL A 365 7.52 8.91 7.70
C VAL A 365 7.19 9.34 9.12
N SER A 366 6.29 8.61 9.80
CA SER A 366 5.83 9.01 11.14
C SER A 366 5.46 7.82 12.02
N TRP A 367 5.55 8.00 13.33
CA TRP A 367 4.87 7.13 14.30
C TRP A 367 3.34 7.27 14.27
N GLY A 368 2.82 8.27 13.57
CA GLY A 368 1.41 8.64 13.57
C GLY A 368 0.91 8.89 14.98
N VAL A 369 -0.31 8.47 15.37
CA VAL A 369 -0.85 8.76 16.72
C VAL A 369 -0.59 7.68 17.76
N ASN A 370 0.11 6.61 17.40
CA ASN A 370 0.46 5.51 18.30
C ASN A 370 1.30 5.96 19.52
N HIS A 371 2.12 6.99 19.37
CA HIS A 371 3.03 7.48 20.42
C HIS A 371 2.35 8.37 21.48
N VAL A 372 1.11 8.79 21.25
CA VAL A 372 0.36 9.76 22.08
C VAL A 372 -0.95 9.20 22.60
N SER A 373 -1.15 7.88 22.50
CA SER A 373 -2.44 7.25 22.86
C SER A 373 -3.62 7.88 22.11
N GLY A 374 -3.41 8.31 20.86
CA GLY A 374 -4.45 8.93 20.03
C GLY A 374 -4.55 10.46 20.11
N GLU A 375 -3.72 11.14 20.92
CA GLU A 375 -3.77 12.61 21.04
C GLU A 375 -2.71 13.30 20.18
N TYR A 376 -3.03 13.92 19.02
CA TYR A 376 -2.31 15.13 18.55
C TYR A 376 -2.90 15.72 17.26
N PRO A 377 -3.03 17.05 17.19
CA PRO A 377 -4.17 17.77 17.75
C PRO A 377 -5.54 17.26 17.21
N SER A 378 -5.60 16.61 16.05
CA SER A 378 -6.81 16.00 15.49
C SER A 378 -6.86 14.47 15.58
N GLY A 379 -5.91 13.83 16.29
CA GLY A 379 -5.89 12.38 16.51
C GLY A 379 -5.78 11.62 15.18
N SER A 380 -6.63 10.62 14.95
CA SER A 380 -6.60 9.80 13.73
C SER A 380 -6.75 10.56 12.40
N GLU A 381 -7.11 11.84 12.43
CA GLU A 381 -7.27 12.72 11.27
C GLU A 381 -6.08 13.68 11.06
N TYR A 382 -4.96 13.48 11.75
CA TYR A 382 -3.82 14.40 11.72
C TYR A 382 -3.28 14.70 10.31
N ILE A 383 -3.34 13.70 9.43
CA ILE A 383 -2.93 13.84 8.02
C ILE A 383 -3.79 14.87 7.28
N LEU A 384 -5.10 14.90 7.56
CA LEU A 384 -6.05 15.80 6.91
C LEU A 384 -6.02 17.21 7.51
N LYS A 385 -5.87 17.30 8.83
CA LYS A 385 -6.14 18.54 9.56
C LYS A 385 -4.87 19.28 10.01
N ASP A 386 -3.81 18.55 10.32
CA ASP A 386 -2.70 19.09 11.12
C ASP A 386 -1.40 19.20 10.31
N LEU A 387 -1.05 18.18 9.53
CA LEU A 387 0.23 18.15 8.79
C LEU A 387 0.36 19.27 7.75
N GLN A 388 -0.72 19.51 6.99
CA GLN A 388 -0.78 20.54 5.93
C GLN A 388 0.40 20.50 4.94
N LEU A 389 0.92 19.30 4.69
CA LEU A 389 2.02 19.04 3.77
C LEU A 389 1.56 19.10 2.32
N LYS A 390 2.42 19.60 1.44
CA LYS A 390 2.24 19.55 -0.01
C LYS A 390 3.18 18.50 -0.60
N TYR A 391 2.59 17.46 -1.15
CA TYR A 391 3.31 16.33 -1.71
C TYR A 391 3.66 16.56 -3.18
N VAL A 392 4.88 16.18 -3.56
CA VAL A 392 5.26 16.12 -4.97
C VAL A 392 4.77 14.82 -5.62
N PRO A 393 4.57 14.76 -6.96
CA PRO A 393 4.30 13.50 -7.64
C PRO A 393 5.38 12.45 -7.34
N GLY A 394 4.96 11.23 -6.99
CA GLY A 394 5.85 10.18 -6.51
C GLY A 394 6.09 10.17 -4.99
N ALA A 395 5.45 11.07 -4.23
CA ALA A 395 5.63 11.10 -2.78
C ALA A 395 5.23 9.79 -2.10
N ALA A 396 6.05 9.36 -1.15
CA ALA A 396 5.87 8.14 -0.36
C ALA A 396 5.35 8.43 1.07
N PHE A 397 4.54 7.51 1.61
CA PHE A 397 4.10 7.54 2.99
C PHE A 397 4.31 6.19 3.69
N ILE A 398 4.85 6.26 4.90
CA ILE A 398 5.04 5.12 5.78
C ILE A 398 4.69 5.59 7.20
N SER A 399 3.79 4.89 7.89
CA SER A 399 3.59 5.14 9.31
C SER A 399 3.61 3.88 10.15
N TYR A 400 4.10 4.04 11.37
CA TYR A 400 4.20 3.00 12.39
C TYR A 400 2.89 2.86 13.18
N GLU A 401 1.80 2.75 12.42
CA GLU A 401 0.44 2.68 12.91
C GLU A 401 -0.17 1.33 12.56
N SER A 402 -0.77 0.68 13.56
CA SER A 402 -1.68 -0.43 13.31
C SER A 402 -2.84 0.10 12.47
N PHE A 403 -3.46 -0.73 11.62
CA PHE A 403 -4.68 -0.34 10.89
C PHE A 403 -4.58 0.89 9.97
N ASN A 404 -3.41 1.43 9.66
CA ASN A 404 -3.29 2.58 8.76
C ASN A 404 -3.65 2.25 7.30
N GLY A 405 -3.79 0.97 6.96
CA GLY A 405 -4.36 0.47 5.71
C GLY A 405 -5.78 -0.08 5.84
N TYR A 406 -6.45 0.14 6.98
CA TYR A 406 -7.76 -0.44 7.25
C TYR A 406 -8.81 0.21 6.35
N ASN A 407 -9.06 1.50 6.46
CA ASN A 407 -10.18 2.16 5.81
C ASN A 407 -9.78 2.76 4.44
N LEU A 408 -9.92 1.96 3.37
CA LEU A 408 -9.72 2.39 1.98
C LEU A 408 -11.02 2.70 1.23
N ASP A 409 -12.20 2.36 1.77
CA ASP A 409 -13.49 2.62 1.11
C ASP A 409 -14.13 3.95 1.51
N GLY A 410 -13.77 4.50 2.66
CA GLY A 410 -14.17 5.85 3.09
C GLY A 410 -15.64 5.94 3.45
N ALA A 411 -16.33 4.80 3.49
CA ALA A 411 -17.75 4.72 3.76
C ALA A 411 -18.06 5.06 5.22
N ASP A 412 -17.12 4.78 6.14
CA ASP A 412 -17.27 5.07 7.57
C ASP A 412 -15.94 5.49 8.20
N LEU A 413 -15.71 6.79 8.31
CA LEU A 413 -14.49 7.34 8.94
C LEU A 413 -14.43 7.04 10.46
N SER A 414 -15.49 6.54 11.09
CA SER A 414 -15.40 6.05 12.48
C SER A 414 -14.64 4.71 12.56
N GLN A 415 -14.51 3.98 11.44
CA GLN A 415 -13.83 2.68 11.36
C GLN A 415 -12.32 2.78 11.14
N ARG A 416 -11.71 3.94 11.38
CA ARG A 416 -10.26 4.16 11.21
C ARG A 416 -9.42 3.59 12.37
N ARG A 417 -10.07 2.90 13.31
CA ARG A 417 -9.50 2.27 14.52
C ARG A 417 -8.57 3.18 15.34
N GLY A 418 -8.85 4.49 15.33
CA GLY A 418 -8.05 5.48 16.06
C GLY A 418 -6.71 5.84 15.40
N GLN A 419 -6.51 5.50 14.13
CA GLN A 419 -5.21 5.58 13.45
C GLN A 419 -5.28 6.45 12.20
N GLY A 420 -4.17 7.13 11.87
CA GLY A 420 -3.98 7.75 10.56
C GLY A 420 -4.18 6.74 9.44
N GLN A 421 -4.72 7.17 8.31
CA GLN A 421 -5.02 6.28 7.19
C GLN A 421 -4.19 6.65 5.96
N ILE A 422 -3.66 5.65 5.26
CA ILE A 422 -3.00 5.82 3.97
C ILE A 422 -3.90 6.58 3.00
N ALA A 423 -5.19 6.25 2.98
CA ALA A 423 -6.13 6.89 2.07
C ALA A 423 -6.28 8.40 2.33
N ASP A 424 -5.99 8.90 3.54
CA ASP A 424 -5.88 10.34 3.77
C ASP A 424 -4.66 10.95 3.12
N PHE A 425 -3.51 10.30 3.26
CA PHE A 425 -2.29 10.74 2.58
C PHE A 425 -2.50 10.81 1.06
N LEU A 426 -3.15 9.79 0.49
CA LEU A 426 -3.50 9.77 -0.93
C LEU A 426 -4.45 10.93 -1.30
N ARG A 427 -5.47 11.19 -0.48
CA ARG A 427 -6.36 12.34 -0.69
C ARG A 427 -5.61 13.66 -0.66
N MET A 428 -4.65 13.80 0.25
CA MET A 428 -3.88 15.03 0.44
C MET A 428 -2.83 15.28 -0.64
N GLY A 429 -2.64 14.37 -1.61
CA GLY A 429 -1.67 14.57 -2.70
C GLY A 429 -0.65 13.45 -2.84
N GLY A 430 -0.64 12.48 -1.94
CA GLY A 430 0.29 11.36 -1.93
C GLY A 430 0.21 10.46 -3.16
N THR A 431 1.27 9.69 -3.42
CA THR A 431 1.34 8.81 -4.61
C THR A 431 1.49 7.34 -4.26
N VAL A 432 2.38 7.01 -3.32
CA VAL A 432 2.66 5.62 -2.95
C VAL A 432 2.74 5.46 -1.44
N ALA A 433 2.31 4.31 -0.91
CA ALA A 433 2.31 4.09 0.52
C ALA A 433 2.34 2.61 0.91
N ILE A 434 2.81 2.33 2.12
CA ILE A 434 2.74 1.01 2.73
C ILE A 434 2.03 1.10 4.07
N GLY A 435 1.27 0.07 4.43
CA GLY A 435 0.64 0.00 5.74
C GLY A 435 -0.02 -1.33 6.00
N ASN A 436 -0.94 -1.33 6.96
CA ASN A 436 -1.41 -2.55 7.62
C ASN A 436 -2.94 -2.61 7.57
N ALA A 437 -3.45 -3.66 6.92
CA ALA A 437 -4.88 -3.95 6.84
C ALA A 437 -5.47 -4.39 8.19
N TRP A 438 -4.65 -5.03 9.04
CA TRP A 438 -4.99 -5.42 10.41
C TRP A 438 -3.83 -5.11 11.37
N GLU A 439 -3.85 -5.63 12.60
CA GLU A 439 -2.83 -5.38 13.63
C GLU A 439 -1.49 -6.02 13.23
N PRO A 440 -0.44 -5.22 12.96
CA PRO A 440 0.91 -5.74 12.82
C PRO A 440 1.58 -5.82 14.21
N PHE A 441 2.61 -6.64 14.33
CA PHE A 441 3.65 -6.37 15.33
C PHE A 441 4.57 -5.29 14.80
N ALA A 442 5.22 -4.55 15.72
CA ALA A 442 6.17 -3.50 15.36
C ALA A 442 7.21 -3.99 14.33
N ASP A 443 7.76 -5.19 14.53
CA ASP A 443 8.76 -5.81 13.67
C ASP A 443 8.24 -6.21 12.27
N ALA A 444 6.93 -6.06 12.03
CA ALA A 444 6.26 -6.32 10.77
C ALA A 444 5.85 -5.07 9.98
N VAL A 445 5.94 -3.88 10.59
CA VAL A 445 5.80 -2.63 9.84
C VAL A 445 6.94 -2.54 8.82
N GLY A 446 6.66 -2.01 7.63
CA GLY A 446 7.67 -1.90 6.57
C GLY A 446 8.87 -1.08 7.02
N ASP A 447 10.09 -1.61 6.80
CA ASP A 447 11.35 -0.97 7.18
C ASP A 447 11.61 0.24 6.28
N GLU A 448 11.22 1.42 6.75
CA GLU A 448 11.30 2.70 6.05
C GLU A 448 12.70 3.02 5.55
N ARG A 449 13.74 2.58 6.27
CA ARG A 449 15.14 2.84 5.92
C ARG A 449 15.48 2.12 4.61
N VAL A 450 15.05 0.86 4.50
CA VAL A 450 15.26 0.06 3.29
C VAL A 450 14.36 0.56 2.17
N ILE A 451 13.09 0.83 2.46
CA ILE A 451 12.12 1.27 1.45
C ILE A 451 12.55 2.61 0.85
N LEU A 452 12.90 3.60 1.67
CA LEU A 452 13.29 4.93 1.18
C LEU A 452 14.68 4.94 0.54
N ASP A 453 15.64 4.18 1.07
CA ASP A 453 16.94 4.01 0.40
C ASP A 453 16.73 3.42 -1.01
N ARG A 454 15.93 2.36 -1.12
CA ARG A 454 15.63 1.73 -2.41
C ARG A 454 14.84 2.63 -3.35
N TYR A 455 13.76 3.24 -2.87
CA TYR A 455 12.86 4.03 -3.69
C TYR A 455 13.42 5.41 -4.06
N VAL A 456 13.96 6.14 -3.07
CA VAL A 456 14.35 7.55 -3.22
C VAL A 456 15.82 7.67 -3.65
N HIS A 457 16.72 6.93 -3.01
CA HIS A 457 18.15 7.03 -3.28
C HIS A 457 18.57 6.20 -4.51
N HIS A 458 18.12 4.95 -4.60
CA HIS A 458 18.46 4.06 -5.72
C HIS A 458 17.49 4.15 -6.90
N GLY A 459 16.30 4.69 -6.71
CA GLY A 459 15.30 4.82 -7.77
C GLY A 459 14.74 3.46 -8.23
N ASP A 460 14.59 2.51 -7.32
CA ASP A 460 13.87 1.27 -7.59
C ASP A 460 12.39 1.58 -7.92
N ILE A 461 11.72 0.64 -8.62
CA ILE A 461 10.26 0.76 -8.75
C ILE A 461 9.59 0.55 -7.39
N TRP A 462 8.48 1.23 -7.15
CA TRP A 462 7.80 1.26 -5.86
C TRP A 462 7.53 -0.14 -5.29
N ILE A 463 6.99 -1.06 -6.09
CA ILE A 463 6.64 -2.38 -5.60
C ILE A 463 7.86 -3.16 -5.11
N GLU A 464 9.01 -3.05 -5.79
CA GLU A 464 10.22 -3.75 -5.36
C GLU A 464 10.82 -3.09 -4.11
N ALA A 465 10.88 -1.76 -4.08
CA ALA A 465 11.36 -1.02 -2.92
C ALA A 465 10.53 -1.34 -1.65
N ALA A 466 9.20 -1.36 -1.79
CA ALA A 466 8.29 -1.70 -0.70
C ALA A 466 8.54 -3.10 -0.16
N TYR A 467 8.59 -4.12 -1.03
CA TYR A 467 8.79 -5.50 -0.61
C TYR A 467 10.22 -5.79 -0.10
N LYS A 468 11.24 -5.04 -0.53
CA LYS A 468 12.57 -5.10 0.07
C LYS A 468 12.58 -4.66 1.53
N GLY A 469 11.61 -3.85 1.95
CA GLY A 469 11.39 -3.48 3.36
C GLY A 469 10.36 -4.34 4.10
N LEU A 470 9.75 -5.35 3.45
CA LEU A 470 8.76 -6.21 4.08
C LEU A 470 9.38 -7.50 4.59
N ARG A 471 9.53 -7.60 5.91
CA ARG A 471 10.05 -8.79 6.59
C ARG A 471 9.10 -9.98 6.52
N PHE A 472 7.79 -9.71 6.52
CA PHE A 472 6.78 -10.74 6.56
C PHE A 472 5.87 -10.72 5.33
N LEU A 473 5.39 -11.91 5.00
CA LEU A 473 4.47 -12.21 3.91
C LEU A 473 3.26 -12.98 4.45
N SER A 474 2.21 -13.15 3.65
CA SER A 474 0.95 -13.80 4.05
C SER A 474 0.29 -13.19 5.30
N TRP A 475 0.48 -11.89 5.55
CA TRP A 475 0.03 -11.22 6.76
C TRP A 475 -0.58 -9.83 6.47
N GLN A 476 -0.35 -8.83 7.32
CA GLN A 476 -1.18 -7.62 7.36
C GLN A 476 -0.87 -6.57 6.29
N GLN A 477 0.27 -6.64 5.64
CA GLN A 477 0.83 -5.50 4.92
C GLN A 477 0.13 -5.29 3.57
N ILE A 478 -0.05 -4.04 3.18
CA ILE A 478 -0.56 -3.64 1.85
C ILE A 478 0.41 -2.65 1.22
N VAL A 479 0.61 -2.77 -0.10
CA VAL A 479 1.45 -1.89 -0.90
C VAL A 479 0.57 -1.11 -1.86
N ILE A 480 0.43 0.19 -1.63
CA ILE A 480 -0.49 1.08 -2.35
C ILE A 480 0.28 1.93 -3.36
N GLY A 481 -0.31 2.11 -4.55
CA GLY A 481 0.18 2.96 -5.62
C GLY A 481 0.51 2.19 -6.88
N ASP A 482 0.98 2.90 -7.89
CA ASP A 482 1.44 2.27 -9.14
C ASP A 482 2.71 1.45 -8.89
N PRO A 483 2.73 0.13 -9.19
CA PRO A 483 3.91 -0.72 -9.00
C PRO A 483 5.18 -0.19 -9.66
N PHE A 484 5.03 0.51 -10.79
CA PHE A 484 6.13 1.06 -11.58
C PHE A 484 6.41 2.54 -11.31
N CYS A 485 5.77 3.13 -10.30
CA CYS A 485 6.15 4.46 -9.83
C CYS A 485 7.62 4.45 -9.45
N ARG A 486 8.37 5.46 -9.89
CA ARG A 486 9.80 5.60 -9.64
C ARG A 486 10.13 7.07 -9.57
N VAL A 487 10.92 7.47 -8.57
CA VAL A 487 11.43 8.83 -8.45
C VAL A 487 12.87 8.88 -8.95
N GLN A 488 13.27 10.01 -9.53
CA GLN A 488 14.66 10.29 -9.87
C GLN A 488 15.12 11.51 -9.07
N VAL A 489 15.90 11.27 -8.03
CA VAL A 489 16.52 12.34 -7.24
C VAL A 489 17.94 12.58 -7.79
N PRO A 490 18.26 13.80 -8.26
CA PRO A 490 19.62 14.10 -8.70
C PRO A 490 20.58 13.95 -7.53
N GLN A 491 21.56 13.06 -7.64
CA GLN A 491 22.64 12.98 -6.67
C GLN A 491 23.42 14.30 -6.68
N ARG A 492 23.86 14.74 -5.51
CA ARG A 492 24.76 15.89 -5.39
C ARG A 492 26.06 15.50 -6.11
N LEU A 493 26.33 16.12 -7.27
CA LEU A 493 27.63 15.98 -7.93
C LEU A 493 28.70 16.32 -6.88
N GLY A 494 29.58 15.37 -6.60
CA GLY A 494 30.63 15.56 -5.61
C GLY A 494 31.42 16.83 -5.94
N GLU A 495 31.81 17.56 -4.89
CA GLU A 495 32.76 18.66 -4.99
C GLU A 495 34.09 18.12 -5.55
N GLY A 496 34.20 18.09 -6.87
CA GLY A 496 35.31 17.43 -7.57
C GLY A 496 35.22 17.49 -9.09
N GLU A 497 34.04 17.69 -9.67
CA GLU A 497 33.90 17.91 -11.11
C GLU A 497 33.36 19.32 -11.41
N SER A 498 34.19 20.32 -11.13
CA SER A 498 34.13 21.58 -11.89
C SER A 498 34.68 21.30 -13.30
N ARG A 499 33.82 21.30 -14.31
CA ARG A 499 34.23 21.51 -15.70
C ARG A 499 34.23 22.99 -16.05
#